data_AF-A0A4Q1EYK1-F1
#
_entry.id   AF-A0A4Q1EYK1-F1
#
_cell.length_a   1.000
_cell.length_b   1.000
_cell.length_c   1.000
_cell.angle_alpha   90.00
_cell.angle_beta   90.00
_cell.angle_gamma   90.00
#
_symmetry.space_group_name_H-M   'P 1'
#
loop_
_entity.id
_entity.type
_entity.pdbx_description
1 polymer ?
#
loop_
_entity_poly.entity_id
_entity_poly.type
_entity_poly.pdbx_seq_one_letter_code
_entity_poly.pdbx_strand_id
1 'polypeptide(L)'
;MKIFEDYLSTVKAAMAADPKSKKLYESWNPAKGELRKAFDAVALGLSVPEKRLLPSLENFASELGLKPDFNQKLGLHPDHAHLKLTDNIENDYIISMFVDIKGSTNLFKRYLPETVWTITNTIQRAAIHTCLIFGGYVHRLQGDGLFVYFGDKRTSTQLSVKRALQFSGIFTYFVKTDLKELFNEQGIEDIYTRIGIDLGHDRDVVWGMAGIGEISEVTTCSLHTSLASKMQSSATSNGIVVGDHIKNEVPELSEFFTPVCQRTKDENDRYIFRIQDENWNYTQYDFDWLSFLKKQDYIATDLQGILQLKQKGTTPNFDRNINNLAPIAAISKPFYGFSKKN
;
A
#
# COMPACT_ATOMS: atom_id res chain seq x y z
N MET A 1 -9.74 0.91 -10.31
CA MET A 1 -9.87 -0.04 -9.19
C MET A 1 -10.96 0.37 -8.19
N LYS A 2 -11.03 1.64 -7.76
CA LYS A 2 -12.07 2.14 -6.82
C LYS A 2 -12.12 1.46 -5.44
N ILE A 3 -11.05 0.76 -5.05
CA ILE A 3 -10.97 0.02 -3.78
C ILE A 3 -10.83 0.93 -2.54
N PHE A 4 -10.64 2.24 -2.75
CA PHE A 4 -10.52 3.25 -1.69
C PHE A 4 -11.61 4.33 -1.77
N GLU A 5 -12.67 4.13 -2.55
CA GLU A 5 -13.71 5.16 -2.80
C GLU A 5 -14.36 5.68 -1.51
N ASP A 6 -14.57 4.80 -0.51
CA ASP A 6 -15.13 5.19 0.79
C ASP A 6 -14.16 6.02 1.66
N TYR A 7 -12.85 5.84 1.49
CA TYR A 7 -11.86 6.68 2.17
C TYR A 7 -11.77 8.04 1.49
N LEU A 8 -11.80 8.06 0.15
CA LEU A 8 -11.82 9.30 -0.63
C LEU A 8 -13.06 10.13 -0.32
N SER A 9 -14.23 9.51 -0.13
CA SER A 9 -15.45 10.23 0.23
C SER A 9 -15.32 10.92 1.59
N THR A 10 -14.68 10.27 2.56
CA THR A 10 -14.36 10.86 3.87
C THR A 10 -13.40 12.04 3.74
N VAL A 11 -12.33 11.90 2.93
CA VAL A 11 -11.37 12.99 2.66
C VAL A 11 -12.07 14.18 1.98
N LYS A 12 -12.89 13.92 0.95
CA LYS A 12 -13.70 14.94 0.26
C LYS A 12 -14.64 15.67 1.22
N ALA A 13 -15.32 14.93 2.10
CA ALA A 13 -16.22 15.51 3.09
C ALA A 13 -15.47 16.42 4.08
N ALA A 14 -14.28 16.01 4.54
CA ALA A 14 -13.45 16.83 5.41
C ALA A 14 -13.00 18.13 4.72
N MET A 15 -12.55 18.04 3.47
CA MET A 15 -12.13 19.20 2.67
C MET A 15 -13.30 20.17 2.41
N ALA A 16 -14.49 19.65 2.10
CA ALA A 16 -15.70 20.46 1.87
C ALA A 16 -16.23 21.12 3.15
N ALA A 17 -16.04 20.49 4.31
CA ALA A 17 -16.41 21.04 5.60
C ALA A 17 -15.44 22.13 6.10
N ASP A 18 -14.23 22.23 5.53
CA ASP A 18 -13.22 23.17 5.99
C ASP A 18 -13.65 24.64 5.78
N PRO A 19 -13.60 25.49 6.83
CA PRO A 19 -13.94 26.90 6.71
C PRO A 19 -13.11 27.70 5.68
N LYS A 20 -11.85 27.31 5.42
CA LYS A 20 -10.97 27.91 4.40
C LYS A 20 -11.34 27.48 2.97
N SER A 21 -12.10 26.39 2.80
CA SER A 21 -12.53 25.93 1.47
C SER A 21 -13.69 26.75 0.92
N LYS A 22 -14.55 27.32 1.79
CA LYS A 22 -15.60 28.27 1.41
C LYS A 22 -14.99 29.66 1.13
N LYS A 23 -15.06 30.12 -0.13
CA LYS A 23 -14.79 31.52 -0.49
C LYS A 23 -15.63 32.47 0.38
N LEU A 24 -14.97 33.32 1.18
CA LEU A 24 -15.14 34.79 1.31
C LEU A 24 -16.53 35.47 1.38
N TYR A 25 -17.66 34.76 1.44
CA TYR A 25 -18.98 35.34 1.66
C TYR A 25 -19.74 34.48 2.67
N GLU A 26 -19.62 34.81 3.95
CA GLU A 26 -20.73 34.82 4.92
C GLU A 26 -20.20 35.26 6.28
N SER A 27 -20.96 36.13 6.92
CA SER A 27 -20.61 36.96 8.07
C SER A 27 -20.11 36.16 9.27
N TRP A 28 -18.95 36.59 9.79
CA TRP A 28 -18.40 36.14 11.06
C TRP A 28 -19.35 36.50 12.20
N ASN A 29 -19.85 35.49 12.93
CA ASN A 29 -20.49 35.67 14.24
C ASN A 29 -19.60 35.00 15.32
N PRO A 30 -18.95 35.78 16.21
CA PRO A 30 -17.92 35.25 17.12
C PRO A 30 -18.43 34.32 18.23
N ALA A 31 -19.75 34.25 18.45
CA ALA A 31 -20.31 33.63 19.66
C ALA A 31 -20.59 32.12 19.58
N LYS A 32 -20.35 31.44 18.44
CA LYS A 32 -20.73 30.01 18.24
C LYS A 32 -19.66 29.14 17.55
N GLY A 33 -18.44 29.64 17.38
CA GLY A 33 -17.48 29.15 16.37
C GLY A 33 -16.63 27.93 16.72
N GLU A 34 -16.40 27.60 17.99
CA GLU A 34 -15.46 26.53 18.38
C GLU A 34 -16.15 25.17 18.57
N LEU A 35 -17.34 25.16 19.19
CA LEU A 35 -18.07 23.92 19.52
C LEU A 35 -18.63 23.16 18.32
N ARG A 36 -19.02 23.85 17.23
CA ARG A 36 -19.51 23.18 16.01
C ARG A 36 -18.39 22.59 15.14
N LYS A 37 -17.23 23.26 15.08
CA LYS A 37 -16.11 22.86 14.20
C LYS A 37 -15.41 21.58 14.64
N ALA A 38 -15.18 21.44 15.95
CA ALA A 38 -14.63 20.20 16.51
C ALA A 38 -15.60 19.01 16.34
N PHE A 39 -16.91 19.27 16.42
CA PHE A 39 -17.93 18.23 16.31
C PHE A 39 -18.02 17.62 14.90
N ASP A 40 -17.90 18.43 13.84
CA ASP A 40 -17.91 17.94 12.45
C ASP A 40 -16.63 17.17 12.09
N ALA A 41 -15.46 17.65 12.52
CA ALA A 41 -14.19 16.97 12.25
C ALA A 41 -14.08 15.61 12.97
N VAL A 42 -14.55 15.53 14.23
CA VAL A 42 -14.59 14.29 15.00
C VAL A 42 -15.61 13.31 14.40
N ALA A 43 -16.80 13.77 14.00
CA ALA A 43 -17.80 12.92 13.35
C ALA A 43 -17.29 12.32 12.03
N LEU A 44 -16.55 13.10 11.23
CA LEU A 44 -15.90 12.62 10.01
C LEU A 44 -14.71 11.70 10.30
N GLY A 45 -13.93 11.95 11.35
CA GLY A 45 -12.84 11.05 11.77
C GLY A 45 -13.33 9.68 12.25
N LEU A 46 -14.57 9.61 12.75
CA LEU A 46 -15.25 8.37 13.14
C LEU A 46 -15.88 7.62 11.95
N SER A 47 -15.91 8.19 10.74
CA SER A 47 -16.52 7.54 9.57
C SER A 47 -15.75 6.29 9.14
N VAL A 48 -14.44 6.27 9.38
CA VAL A 48 -13.60 5.10 9.12
C VAL A 48 -13.64 4.20 10.36
N PRO A 49 -14.22 3.01 10.30
CA PRO A 49 -14.36 2.13 11.47
C PRO A 49 -13.01 1.55 11.92
N GLU A 50 -12.89 1.23 13.22
CA GLU A 50 -11.64 0.69 13.81
C GLU A 50 -11.49 -0.83 13.65
N LYS A 51 -12.61 -1.58 13.57
CA LYS A 51 -12.63 -3.06 13.61
C LYS A 51 -13.30 -3.71 12.39
N ARG A 52 -13.46 -2.96 11.31
CA ARG A 52 -13.97 -3.47 10.03
C ARG A 52 -13.39 -2.65 8.90
N LEU A 53 -13.39 -3.22 7.70
CA LEU A 53 -13.03 -2.50 6.49
C LEU A 53 -14.21 -1.62 6.04
N LEU A 54 -13.93 -0.60 5.22
CA LEU A 54 -14.97 0.08 4.46
C LEU A 54 -15.36 -0.77 3.23
N PRO A 55 -16.61 -0.67 2.73
CA PRO A 55 -17.18 -1.61 1.76
C PRO A 55 -16.32 -1.86 0.50
N SER A 56 -15.75 -0.82 -0.09
CA SER A 56 -14.90 -0.93 -1.29
C SER A 56 -13.64 -1.78 -1.07
N LEU A 57 -12.98 -1.60 0.07
CA LEU A 57 -11.79 -2.37 0.44
C LEU A 57 -12.17 -3.78 0.96
N GLU A 58 -13.32 -3.92 1.61
CA GLU A 58 -13.87 -5.21 2.05
C GLU A 58 -14.18 -6.13 0.87
N ASN A 59 -14.81 -5.58 -0.18
CA ASN A 59 -15.09 -6.30 -1.42
C ASN A 59 -13.79 -6.77 -2.08
N PHE A 60 -12.79 -5.87 -2.18
CA PHE A 60 -11.48 -6.22 -2.71
C PHE A 60 -10.83 -7.37 -1.92
N ALA A 61 -10.77 -7.27 -0.59
CA ALA A 61 -10.21 -8.31 0.27
C ALA A 61 -10.95 -9.65 0.08
N SER A 62 -12.28 -9.61 0.00
CA SER A 62 -13.13 -10.79 -0.20
C SER A 62 -12.88 -11.46 -1.56
N GLU A 63 -12.70 -10.69 -2.63
CA GLU A 63 -12.39 -11.22 -3.97
C GLU A 63 -11.07 -11.99 -3.99
N LEU A 64 -10.08 -11.52 -3.23
CA LEU A 64 -8.76 -12.15 -3.05
C LEU A 64 -8.77 -13.30 -2.05
N GLY A 65 -9.86 -13.50 -1.30
CA GLY A 65 -9.90 -14.45 -0.19
C GLY A 65 -9.03 -14.04 1.01
N LEU A 66 -8.72 -12.76 1.13
CA LEU A 66 -7.94 -12.19 2.21
C LEU A 66 -8.84 -11.74 3.36
N LYS A 67 -8.34 -11.86 4.59
CA LYS A 67 -9.05 -11.42 5.80
C LYS A 67 -8.13 -10.54 6.63
N PRO A 68 -8.58 -9.34 7.03
CA PRO A 68 -7.80 -8.48 7.90
C PRO A 68 -7.74 -9.06 9.32
N ASP A 69 -6.61 -8.88 10.00
CA ASP A 69 -6.48 -9.17 11.43
C ASP A 69 -6.57 -7.89 12.27
N PHE A 70 -7.77 -7.57 12.77
CA PHE A 70 -7.98 -6.42 13.65
C PHE A 70 -7.59 -6.67 15.11
N ASN A 71 -7.12 -7.87 15.47
CA ASN A 71 -6.70 -8.17 16.85
C ASN A 71 -5.23 -7.78 17.11
N GLN A 72 -4.56 -7.19 16.13
CA GLN A 72 -3.21 -6.68 16.27
C GLN A 72 -3.13 -5.56 17.32
N LYS A 73 -2.00 -5.51 18.03
CA LYS A 73 -1.64 -4.39 18.89
C LYS A 73 -0.46 -3.67 18.27
N LEU A 74 -0.50 -2.34 18.25
CA LEU A 74 0.59 -1.52 17.73
C LEU A 74 1.90 -1.89 18.44
N GLY A 75 2.97 -2.06 17.66
CA GLY A 75 4.30 -2.35 18.20
C GLY A 75 4.49 -3.77 18.71
N LEU A 76 3.55 -4.68 18.44
CA LEU A 76 3.59 -6.06 18.94
C LEU A 76 3.30 -7.06 17.81
N HIS A 77 4.34 -7.77 17.39
CA HIS A 77 4.21 -8.92 16.50
C HIS A 77 3.67 -10.12 17.28
N PRO A 78 2.63 -10.85 16.82
CA PRO A 78 1.98 -11.91 17.61
C PRO A 78 2.94 -13.04 17.99
N ASP A 79 3.86 -13.42 17.10
CA ASP A 79 4.80 -14.51 17.37
C ASP A 79 5.88 -14.15 18.40
N HIS A 80 6.13 -12.86 18.58
CA HIS A 80 7.19 -12.32 19.47
C HIS A 80 6.60 -11.58 20.68
N ALA A 81 5.27 -11.56 20.83
CA ALA A 81 4.58 -10.81 21.88
C ALA A 81 5.02 -11.21 23.30
N HIS A 82 5.44 -12.47 23.46
CA HIS A 82 5.91 -13.05 24.71
C HIS A 82 7.26 -12.49 25.19
N LEU A 83 8.01 -11.80 24.33
CA LEU A 83 9.28 -11.14 24.71
C LEU A 83 9.06 -9.86 25.51
N LYS A 84 7.85 -9.28 25.45
CA LYS A 84 7.50 -8.05 26.14
C LYS A 84 7.67 -8.23 27.66
N LEU A 85 8.37 -7.31 28.31
CA LEU A 85 8.73 -7.35 29.74
C LEU A 85 9.66 -8.53 30.11
N THR A 86 10.46 -9.01 29.16
CA THR A 86 11.50 -10.01 29.39
C THR A 86 12.83 -9.53 28.81
N ASP A 87 13.94 -10.11 29.28
CA ASP A 87 15.28 -9.90 28.71
C ASP A 87 15.64 -10.97 27.66
N ASN A 88 14.67 -11.79 27.24
CA ASN A 88 14.89 -12.82 26.25
C ASN A 88 15.02 -12.20 24.85
N ILE A 89 15.81 -12.88 24.02
CA ILE A 89 15.93 -12.60 22.59
C ILE A 89 15.66 -13.87 21.81
N GLU A 90 15.16 -13.73 20.59
CA GLU A 90 15.04 -14.82 19.63
C GLU A 90 15.44 -14.37 18.23
N ASN A 91 15.84 -15.33 17.40
CA ASN A 91 16.22 -15.09 16.02
C ASN A 91 15.10 -15.57 15.12
N ASP A 92 14.57 -14.70 14.27
CA ASP A 92 13.49 -15.03 13.34
C ASP A 92 13.47 -14.03 12.18
N TYR A 93 13.27 -14.52 10.96
CA TYR A 93 13.23 -13.66 9.78
C TYR A 93 12.09 -12.65 9.88
N ILE A 94 12.27 -11.51 9.21
CA ILE A 94 11.17 -10.59 8.98
C ILE A 94 11.45 -9.67 7.81
N ILE A 95 10.38 -9.27 7.13
CA ILE A 95 10.43 -8.20 6.13
C ILE A 95 10.06 -6.90 6.82
N SER A 96 10.99 -5.95 6.84
CA SER A 96 10.79 -4.60 7.36
C SER A 96 10.42 -3.67 6.23
N MET A 97 9.35 -2.87 6.40
CA MET A 97 8.94 -1.89 5.42
C MET A 97 8.64 -0.54 6.05
N PHE A 98 9.22 0.52 5.47
CA PHE A 98 8.95 1.90 5.83
C PHE A 98 8.17 2.57 4.70
N VAL A 99 7.02 3.12 5.04
CA VAL A 99 6.13 3.88 4.15
C VAL A 99 6.08 5.31 4.63
N ASP A 100 6.26 6.25 3.71
CA ASP A 100 6.25 7.68 3.98
C ASP A 100 5.40 8.40 2.93
N ILE A 101 4.60 9.37 3.35
CA ILE A 101 3.80 10.21 2.46
C ILE A 101 4.44 11.60 2.42
N LYS A 102 5.19 11.86 1.35
CA LYS A 102 5.78 13.19 1.15
C LYS A 102 4.72 14.17 0.70
N GLY A 103 4.91 15.44 1.10
CA GLY A 103 4.07 16.56 0.69
C GLY A 103 2.80 16.74 1.52
N SER A 104 2.49 15.87 2.48
CA SER A 104 1.32 16.03 3.36
C SER A 104 1.32 17.35 4.14
N THR A 105 2.50 17.88 4.47
CA THR A 105 2.63 19.19 5.13
C THR A 105 2.12 20.35 4.27
N ASN A 106 2.04 20.17 2.94
CA ASN A 106 1.41 21.16 2.05
C ASN A 106 -0.09 21.34 2.34
N LEU A 107 -0.76 20.37 2.97
CA LEU A 107 -2.17 20.47 3.34
C LEU A 107 -2.45 21.64 4.29
N PHE A 108 -1.49 21.98 5.17
CA PHE A 108 -1.61 23.12 6.08
C PHE A 108 -1.64 24.47 5.37
N LYS A 109 -1.16 24.55 4.12
CA LYS A 109 -1.26 25.77 3.30
C LYS A 109 -2.71 26.06 2.92
N ARG A 110 -3.56 25.04 2.84
CA ARG A 110 -4.94 25.14 2.34
C ARG A 110 -6.00 24.97 3.41
N TYR A 111 -5.76 24.09 4.39
CA TYR A 111 -6.77 23.66 5.37
C TYR A 111 -6.41 24.06 6.80
N LEU A 112 -7.36 23.95 7.72
CA LEU A 112 -7.11 24.06 9.16
C LEU A 112 -6.51 22.77 9.72
N PRO A 113 -5.75 22.82 10.83
CA PRO A 113 -5.12 21.64 11.43
C PRO A 113 -6.07 20.46 11.69
N GLU A 114 -7.31 20.73 12.09
CA GLU A 114 -8.33 19.72 12.36
C GLU A 114 -8.74 18.98 11.08
N THR A 115 -8.86 19.70 9.96
CA THR A 115 -9.12 19.10 8.66
C THR A 115 -7.92 18.30 8.18
N VAL A 116 -6.71 18.85 8.31
CA VAL A 116 -5.47 18.12 7.96
C VAL A 116 -5.35 16.84 8.77
N TRP A 117 -5.69 16.87 10.06
CA TRP A 117 -5.77 15.69 10.92
C TRP A 117 -6.76 14.66 10.35
N THR A 118 -7.99 15.05 10.03
CA THR A 118 -8.98 14.12 9.46
C THR A 118 -8.51 13.52 8.14
N ILE A 119 -7.90 14.32 7.25
CA ILE A 119 -7.35 13.85 5.97
C ILE A 119 -6.23 12.83 6.20
N THR A 120 -5.21 13.20 6.97
CA THR A 120 -4.02 12.36 7.22
C THR A 120 -4.37 11.09 7.98
N ASN A 121 -5.22 11.17 9.01
CA ASN A 121 -5.72 10.00 9.74
C ASN A 121 -6.56 9.07 8.84
N THR A 122 -7.37 9.61 7.93
CA THR A 122 -8.13 8.78 6.98
C THR A 122 -7.20 8.01 6.03
N ILE A 123 -6.16 8.66 5.51
CA ILE A 123 -5.16 8.03 4.64
C ILE A 123 -4.34 6.99 5.42
N GLN A 124 -3.93 7.31 6.66
CA GLN A 124 -3.21 6.38 7.52
C GLN A 124 -4.06 5.15 7.86
N ARG A 125 -5.36 5.32 8.12
CA ARG A 125 -6.31 4.19 8.31
C ARG A 125 -6.47 3.36 7.04
N ALA A 126 -6.50 3.98 5.86
CA ALA A 126 -6.49 3.26 4.59
C ALA A 126 -5.23 2.39 4.46
N ALA A 127 -4.04 2.95 4.76
CA ALA A 127 -2.78 2.19 4.80
C ALA A 127 -2.82 1.04 5.81
N ILE A 128 -3.29 1.27 7.04
CA ILE A 128 -3.40 0.22 8.07
C ILE A 128 -4.32 -0.90 7.56
N HIS A 129 -5.53 -0.56 7.10
CA HIS A 129 -6.48 -1.55 6.60
C HIS A 129 -5.93 -2.35 5.42
N THR A 130 -5.21 -1.70 4.48
CA THR A 130 -4.52 -2.40 3.39
C THR A 130 -3.38 -3.29 3.90
N CYS A 131 -2.64 -2.86 4.93
CA CYS A 131 -1.60 -3.67 5.56
C CYS A 131 -2.19 -4.95 6.16
N LEU A 132 -3.28 -4.82 6.92
CA LEU A 132 -3.96 -5.94 7.58
C LEU A 132 -4.46 -7.00 6.59
N ILE A 133 -5.04 -6.61 5.45
CA ILE A 133 -5.53 -7.58 4.45
C ILE A 133 -4.40 -8.38 3.80
N PHE A 134 -3.22 -7.77 3.63
CA PHE A 134 -2.04 -8.47 3.11
C PHE A 134 -1.25 -9.18 4.22
N GLY A 135 -1.78 -9.26 5.45
CA GLY A 135 -1.15 -9.97 6.57
C GLY A 135 0.09 -9.29 7.13
N GLY A 136 0.20 -7.96 6.96
CA GLY A 136 1.25 -7.18 7.59
C GLY A 136 0.89 -6.80 9.03
N TYR A 137 1.92 -6.51 9.83
CA TYR A 137 1.81 -6.11 11.23
C TYR A 137 2.30 -4.67 11.39
N VAL A 138 1.45 -3.79 11.92
CA VAL A 138 1.81 -2.38 12.11
C VAL A 138 2.67 -2.23 13.37
N HIS A 139 3.97 -1.96 13.18
CA HIS A 139 4.90 -1.79 14.29
C HIS A 139 4.85 -0.36 14.84
N ARG A 140 4.95 0.66 13.98
CA ARG A 140 4.88 2.07 14.41
C ARG A 140 4.10 2.93 13.42
N LEU A 141 3.45 3.95 13.98
CA LEU A 141 2.93 5.09 13.24
C LEU A 141 3.94 6.23 13.40
N GLN A 142 4.46 6.76 12.28
CA GLN A 142 5.47 7.82 12.28
C GLN A 142 4.94 9.03 11.51
N GLY A 143 4.24 9.92 12.20
CA GLY A 143 3.51 10.99 11.54
C GLY A 143 2.42 10.40 10.63
N ASP A 144 2.50 10.69 9.34
CA ASP A 144 1.66 10.14 8.28
C ASP A 144 2.23 8.87 7.62
N GLY A 145 3.44 8.45 8.02
CA GLY A 145 4.07 7.21 7.59
C GLY A 145 3.74 6.00 8.47
N LEU A 146 4.17 4.83 8.01
CA LEU A 146 4.05 3.56 8.72
C LEU A 146 5.40 2.81 8.70
N PHE A 147 5.73 2.19 9.83
CA PHE A 147 6.71 1.10 9.87
C PHE A 147 5.96 -0.21 10.12
N VAL A 148 6.04 -1.13 9.16
CA VAL A 148 5.30 -2.39 9.15
C VAL A 148 6.22 -3.59 8.95
N TYR A 149 5.79 -4.73 9.48
CA TYR A 149 6.44 -6.02 9.29
C TYR A 149 5.58 -6.94 8.41
N PHE A 150 6.22 -7.76 7.59
CA PHE A 150 5.59 -8.90 6.91
C PHE A 150 6.39 -10.18 7.18
N GLY A 151 5.69 -11.28 7.44
CA GLY A 151 6.29 -12.54 7.89
C GLY A 151 5.65 -13.00 9.18
N ASP A 152 5.48 -14.31 9.33
CA ASP A 152 5.11 -14.97 10.58
C ASP A 152 5.53 -16.44 10.51
N LYS A 153 5.47 -17.15 11.63
CA LYS A 153 5.87 -18.57 11.75
C LYS A 153 4.99 -19.52 10.93
N ARG A 154 3.88 -19.05 10.34
CA ARG A 154 2.91 -19.87 9.59
C ARG A 154 2.96 -19.61 8.08
N THR A 155 3.59 -18.52 7.65
CA THR A 155 3.63 -18.06 6.27
C THR A 155 5.04 -18.28 5.72
N SER A 156 5.16 -18.77 4.49
CA SER A 156 6.49 -18.89 3.87
C SER A 156 7.06 -17.51 3.57
N THR A 157 8.39 -17.38 3.67
CA THR A 157 9.11 -16.14 3.39
C THR A 157 8.78 -15.58 2.00
N GLN A 158 8.69 -16.44 0.97
CA GLN A 158 8.33 -16.02 -0.40
C GLN A 158 6.92 -15.44 -0.48
N LEU A 159 5.94 -16.02 0.23
CA LEU A 159 4.58 -15.49 0.25
C LEU A 159 4.52 -14.17 1.02
N SER A 160 5.27 -14.05 2.11
CA SER A 160 5.40 -12.80 2.89
C SER A 160 6.02 -11.68 2.03
N VAL A 161 7.05 -11.99 1.22
CA VAL A 161 7.63 -11.04 0.27
C VAL A 161 6.60 -10.61 -0.78
N LYS A 162 5.89 -11.55 -1.39
CA LYS A 162 4.84 -11.22 -2.38
C LYS A 162 3.75 -10.33 -1.78
N ARG A 163 3.30 -10.62 -0.56
CA ARG A 163 2.31 -9.81 0.16
C ARG A 163 2.81 -8.40 0.47
N ALA A 164 4.07 -8.26 0.90
CA ALA A 164 4.71 -6.97 1.11
C ALA A 164 4.74 -6.14 -0.20
N LEU A 165 5.18 -6.75 -1.31
CA LEU A 165 5.21 -6.10 -2.62
C LEU A 165 3.80 -5.72 -3.11
N GLN A 166 2.81 -6.60 -2.96
CA GLN A 166 1.40 -6.33 -3.30
C GLN A 166 0.83 -5.16 -2.49
N PHE A 167 1.00 -5.17 -1.16
CA PHE A 167 0.61 -4.05 -0.30
C PHE A 167 1.23 -2.74 -0.79
N SER A 168 2.55 -2.74 -0.97
CA SER A 168 3.31 -1.54 -1.35
C SER A 168 2.88 -0.98 -2.71
N GLY A 169 2.61 -1.85 -3.68
CA GLY A 169 2.12 -1.48 -5.00
C GLY A 169 0.71 -0.93 -4.96
N ILE A 170 -0.21 -1.61 -4.26
CA ILE A 170 -1.62 -1.19 -4.14
C ILE A 170 -1.73 0.16 -3.43
N PHE A 171 -1.01 0.34 -2.33
CA PHE A 171 -1.01 1.60 -1.60
C PHE A 171 -0.36 2.74 -2.41
N THR A 172 0.75 2.46 -3.11
CA THR A 172 1.37 3.44 -4.01
C THR A 172 0.46 3.83 -5.17
N TYR A 173 -0.29 2.87 -5.74
CA TYR A 173 -1.29 3.16 -6.76
C TYR A 173 -2.35 4.13 -6.24
N PHE A 174 -2.92 3.86 -5.06
CA PHE A 174 -3.91 4.72 -4.41
C PHE A 174 -3.43 6.17 -4.25
N VAL A 175 -2.21 6.37 -3.75
CA VAL A 175 -1.67 7.72 -3.58
C VAL A 175 -1.40 8.38 -4.94
N LYS A 176 -0.81 7.65 -5.89
CA LYS A 176 -0.43 8.16 -7.20
C LYS A 176 -1.63 8.55 -8.08
N THR A 177 -2.75 7.83 -7.98
CA THR A 177 -3.94 8.06 -8.79
C THR A 177 -4.99 8.82 -8.01
N ASP A 178 -5.58 8.18 -7.01
CA ASP A 178 -6.84 8.61 -6.43
C ASP A 178 -6.66 9.85 -5.54
N LEU A 179 -5.64 9.83 -4.68
CA LEU A 179 -5.33 11.00 -3.84
C LEU A 179 -4.74 12.15 -4.66
N LYS A 180 -3.86 11.84 -5.62
CA LYS A 180 -3.26 12.87 -6.47
C LYS A 180 -4.31 13.63 -7.28
N GLU A 181 -5.27 12.93 -7.87
CA GLU A 181 -6.39 13.56 -8.60
C GLU A 181 -7.18 14.49 -7.66
N LEU A 182 -7.58 13.97 -6.49
CA LEU A 182 -8.34 14.71 -5.49
C LEU A 182 -7.61 15.98 -4.99
N PHE A 183 -6.31 15.89 -4.72
CA PHE A 183 -5.53 17.02 -4.21
C PHE A 183 -5.20 18.05 -5.29
N ASN A 184 -4.94 17.61 -6.52
CA ASN A 184 -4.72 18.50 -7.66
C ASN A 184 -5.97 19.36 -7.95
N GLU A 185 -7.17 18.80 -7.85
CA GLU A 185 -8.43 19.55 -7.98
C GLU A 185 -8.56 20.72 -6.97
N GLN A 186 -7.82 20.64 -5.86
CA GLN A 186 -7.79 21.67 -4.82
C GLN A 186 -6.52 22.53 -4.82
N GLY A 187 -5.67 22.40 -5.85
CA GLY A 187 -4.41 23.12 -5.97
C GLY A 187 -3.34 22.68 -4.96
N ILE A 188 -3.41 21.45 -4.47
CA ILE A 188 -2.40 20.84 -3.61
C ILE A 188 -1.57 19.88 -4.44
N GLU A 189 -0.33 20.28 -4.72
CA GLU A 189 0.60 19.51 -5.53
C GLU A 189 1.58 18.70 -4.66
N ASP A 190 2.28 17.77 -5.30
CA ASP A 190 3.42 17.02 -4.75
C ASP A 190 3.14 16.11 -3.53
N ILE A 191 1.94 15.54 -3.44
CA ILE A 191 1.66 14.43 -2.52
C ILE A 191 1.98 13.09 -3.20
N TYR A 192 2.89 12.31 -2.61
CA TYR A 192 3.34 11.02 -3.14
C TYR A 192 3.92 10.12 -2.06
N THR A 193 3.97 8.81 -2.31
CA THR A 193 4.62 7.86 -1.40
C THR A 193 6.11 7.70 -1.70
N ARG A 194 6.87 7.30 -0.67
CA ARG A 194 8.18 6.67 -0.79
C ARG A 194 8.19 5.44 0.10
N ILE A 195 8.60 4.29 -0.45
CA ILE A 195 8.60 3.02 0.29
C ILE A 195 9.97 2.36 0.18
N GLY A 196 10.45 1.85 1.30
CA GLY A 196 11.65 1.02 1.39
C GLY A 196 11.35 -0.31 2.05
N ILE A 197 11.84 -1.40 1.48
CA ILE A 197 11.53 -2.78 1.91
C ILE A 197 12.82 -3.59 1.97
N ASP A 198 13.02 -4.32 3.06
CA ASP A 198 14.09 -5.33 3.09
C ASP A 198 13.71 -6.56 3.87
N LEU A 199 14.36 -7.68 3.55
CA LEU A 199 14.24 -8.97 4.23
C LEU A 199 15.51 -9.24 5.03
N GLY A 200 15.36 -9.38 6.35
CA GLY A 200 16.38 -10.01 7.18
C GLY A 200 16.02 -11.47 7.41
N HIS A 201 16.98 -12.38 7.19
CA HIS A 201 16.83 -13.79 7.52
C HIS A 201 17.10 -14.03 9.01
N ASP A 202 16.74 -15.21 9.54
CA ASP A 202 16.85 -15.55 10.97
C ASP A 202 18.22 -15.20 11.58
N ARG A 203 19.31 -15.45 10.85
CA ARG A 203 20.67 -15.17 11.33
C ARG A 203 21.00 -13.67 11.45
N ASP A 204 20.25 -12.82 10.75
CA ASP A 204 20.49 -11.39 10.59
C ASP A 204 19.48 -10.54 11.38
N VAL A 205 18.53 -11.17 12.08
CA VAL A 205 17.44 -10.51 12.80
C VAL A 205 17.32 -11.05 14.21
N VAL A 206 17.60 -10.19 15.19
CA VAL A 206 17.34 -10.46 16.59
C VAL A 206 16.06 -9.73 17.01
N TRP A 207 15.09 -10.47 17.52
CA TRP A 207 13.91 -9.94 18.19
C TRP A 207 14.16 -9.83 19.69
N GLY A 208 13.71 -8.73 20.28
CA GLY A 208 13.82 -8.50 21.71
C GLY A 208 13.04 -7.28 22.17
N MET A 209 12.93 -7.11 23.48
CA MET A 209 12.39 -5.88 24.05
C MET A 209 13.45 -4.78 24.02
N ALA A 210 13.15 -3.66 23.37
CA ALA A 210 13.93 -2.43 23.46
C ALA A 210 13.20 -1.40 24.32
N GLY A 211 13.92 -0.72 25.22
CA GLY A 211 13.35 0.28 26.13
C GLY A 211 13.21 -0.23 27.57
N ILE A 212 12.35 0.42 28.37
CA ILE A 212 12.20 0.13 29.80
C ILE A 212 10.72 0.15 30.23
N GLY A 213 10.29 -0.88 30.96
CA GLY A 213 8.92 -0.98 31.47
C GLY A 213 7.87 -0.81 30.37
N GLU A 214 6.90 0.08 30.57
CA GLU A 214 5.89 0.41 29.54
C GLU A 214 6.41 1.29 28.41
N ILE A 215 7.55 1.96 28.59
CA ILE A 215 8.24 2.75 27.56
C ILE A 215 9.17 1.80 26.78
N SER A 216 8.59 0.75 26.22
CA SER A 216 9.32 -0.27 25.48
C SER A 216 8.50 -0.85 24.34
N GLU A 217 9.18 -1.53 23.43
CA GLU A 217 8.60 -2.19 22.26
C GLU A 217 9.31 -3.51 22.01
N VAL A 218 8.58 -4.51 21.51
CA VAL A 218 9.20 -5.72 20.98
C VAL A 218 9.53 -5.42 19.53
N THR A 219 10.83 -5.34 19.22
CA THR A 219 11.31 -4.86 17.92
C THR A 219 12.53 -5.66 17.45
N THR A 220 12.99 -5.34 16.26
CA THR A 220 14.09 -6.02 15.59
C THR A 220 15.38 -5.22 15.69
N CYS A 221 16.47 -5.88 16.05
CA CYS A 221 17.81 -5.42 15.80
C CYS A 221 18.34 -6.15 14.55
N SER A 222 18.39 -5.43 13.42
CA SER A 222 18.85 -5.98 12.14
C SER A 222 19.44 -4.89 11.24
N LEU A 223 20.49 -5.25 10.50
CA LEU A 223 20.99 -4.44 9.40
C LEU A 223 19.86 -4.18 8.39
N HIS A 224 19.10 -5.21 8.02
CA HIS A 224 18.04 -5.13 6.99
C HIS A 224 16.89 -4.22 7.40
N THR A 225 16.49 -4.24 8.68
CA THR A 225 15.52 -3.24 9.20
C THR A 225 16.05 -1.82 9.03
N SER A 226 17.33 -1.58 9.32
CA SER A 226 17.96 -0.27 9.16
C SER A 226 18.08 0.14 7.68
N LEU A 227 18.39 -0.81 6.79
CA LEU A 227 18.52 -0.55 5.36
C LEU A 227 17.17 -0.25 4.70
N ALA A 228 16.07 -0.87 5.14
CA ALA A 228 14.73 -0.57 4.64
C ALA A 228 14.37 0.92 4.80
N SER A 229 14.71 1.55 5.93
CA SER A 229 14.51 3.00 6.14
C SER A 229 15.39 3.85 5.20
N LYS A 230 16.65 3.45 4.96
CA LYS A 230 17.54 4.15 4.02
C LYS A 230 17.05 4.02 2.57
N MET A 231 16.53 2.85 2.20
CA MET A 231 15.92 2.61 0.88
C MET A 231 14.66 3.45 0.68
N GLN A 232 13.84 3.62 1.72
CA GLN A 232 12.70 4.55 1.69
C GLN A 232 13.16 5.98 1.37
N SER A 233 14.27 6.43 1.98
CA SER A 233 14.83 7.76 1.71
C SER A 233 15.37 7.92 0.28
N SER A 234 15.93 6.84 -0.30
CA SER A 234 16.46 6.75 -1.67
C SER A 234 15.37 6.72 -2.75
N ALA A 235 14.15 6.31 -2.40
CA ALA A 235 13.04 6.18 -3.33
C ALA A 235 12.63 7.53 -3.97
N THR A 236 12.25 7.48 -5.25
CA THR A 236 11.68 8.62 -5.96
C THR A 236 10.18 8.78 -5.67
N SER A 237 9.54 9.80 -6.25
CA SER A 237 8.11 10.05 -6.04
C SER A 237 7.24 8.88 -6.53
N ASN A 238 6.50 8.26 -5.62
CA ASN A 238 5.76 7.00 -5.83
C ASN A 238 6.70 5.83 -6.19
N GLY A 239 7.95 5.89 -5.72
CA GLY A 239 8.96 4.85 -5.88
C GLY A 239 8.96 3.88 -4.71
N ILE A 240 9.35 2.64 -5.01
CA ILE A 240 9.54 1.57 -4.04
C ILE A 240 10.94 1.02 -4.26
N VAL A 241 11.77 1.06 -3.23
CA VAL A 241 13.15 0.55 -3.29
C VAL A 241 13.26 -0.67 -2.37
N VAL A 242 13.83 -1.75 -2.90
CA VAL A 242 13.95 -3.02 -2.19
C VAL A 242 15.41 -3.49 -2.09
N GLY A 243 15.72 -4.24 -1.04
CA GLY A 243 17.04 -4.83 -0.84
C GLY A 243 17.27 -6.09 -1.69
N ASP A 244 18.53 -6.50 -1.80
CA ASP A 244 18.93 -7.67 -2.57
C ASP A 244 18.29 -8.97 -2.06
N HIS A 245 18.05 -9.09 -0.75
CA HIS A 245 17.37 -10.25 -0.17
C HIS A 245 15.92 -10.38 -0.67
N ILE A 246 15.20 -9.27 -0.82
CA ILE A 246 13.84 -9.29 -1.39
C ILE A 246 13.87 -9.85 -2.80
N LYS A 247 14.75 -9.35 -3.67
CA LYS A 247 14.88 -9.83 -5.05
C LYS A 247 15.25 -11.32 -5.11
N ASN A 248 16.17 -11.77 -4.26
CA ASN A 248 16.67 -13.15 -4.27
C ASN A 248 15.64 -14.15 -3.71
N GLU A 249 14.75 -13.72 -2.81
CA GLU A 249 13.68 -14.55 -2.24
C GLU A 249 12.57 -14.88 -3.27
N VAL A 250 12.39 -14.03 -4.29
CA VAL A 250 11.39 -14.19 -5.35
C VAL A 250 12.03 -14.07 -6.74
N PRO A 251 12.89 -15.02 -7.13
CA PRO A 251 13.66 -14.94 -8.38
C PRO A 251 12.79 -14.85 -9.63
N GLU A 252 11.55 -15.38 -9.60
CA GLU A 252 10.58 -15.26 -10.68
C GLU A 252 10.11 -13.81 -10.94
N LEU A 253 10.32 -12.91 -9.98
CA LEU A 253 9.99 -11.49 -10.10
C LEU A 253 11.19 -10.62 -10.50
N SER A 254 12.34 -11.23 -10.84
CA SER A 254 13.60 -10.53 -11.16
C SER A 254 13.45 -9.45 -12.24
N GLU A 255 12.53 -9.62 -13.19
CA GLU A 255 12.27 -8.64 -14.25
C GLU A 255 11.74 -7.28 -13.74
N PHE A 256 11.20 -7.23 -12.53
CA PHE A 256 10.66 -6.00 -11.94
C PHE A 256 11.68 -5.24 -11.09
N PHE A 257 12.91 -5.73 -10.95
CA PHE A 257 13.91 -5.13 -10.09
C PHE A 257 15.06 -4.57 -10.92
N THR A 258 15.25 -3.25 -10.84
CA THR A 258 16.32 -2.55 -11.54
C THR A 258 17.27 -1.91 -10.53
N PRO A 259 18.59 -2.18 -10.57
CA PRO A 259 19.53 -1.55 -9.65
C PRO A 259 19.39 -0.02 -9.66
N VAL A 260 19.35 0.60 -8.48
CA VAL A 260 19.11 2.06 -8.34
C VAL A 260 20.12 2.90 -9.12
N CYS A 261 21.37 2.42 -9.25
CA CYS A 261 22.42 3.10 -10.02
C CYS A 261 22.04 3.32 -11.50
N GLN A 262 21.14 2.52 -12.07
CA GLN A 262 20.69 2.73 -13.46
C GLN A 262 19.86 4.01 -13.59
N ARG A 263 19.02 4.30 -12.59
CA ARG A 263 18.22 5.53 -12.54
C ARG A 263 19.08 6.74 -12.23
N THR A 264 19.99 6.63 -11.26
CA THR A 264 20.80 7.77 -10.80
C THR A 264 22.00 8.04 -11.70
N LYS A 265 22.41 7.06 -12.50
CA LYS A 265 23.62 7.07 -13.32
C LYS A 265 24.91 7.18 -12.49
N ASP A 266 24.86 6.77 -11.23
CA ASP A 266 26.01 6.68 -10.32
C ASP A 266 26.10 5.28 -9.74
N GLU A 267 27.19 4.57 -10.05
CA GLU A 267 27.45 3.21 -9.55
C GLU A 267 27.60 3.18 -8.02
N ASN A 268 27.90 4.32 -7.38
CA ASN A 268 27.91 4.42 -5.93
C ASN A 268 26.53 4.17 -5.32
N ASP A 269 25.45 4.49 -6.03
CA ASP A 269 24.08 4.29 -5.56
C ASP A 269 23.60 2.84 -5.73
N ARG A 270 24.39 1.97 -6.38
CA ARG A 270 24.08 0.53 -6.44
C ARG A 270 24.00 -0.04 -5.04
N TYR A 271 24.98 0.30 -4.20
CA TYR A 271 25.16 -0.31 -2.90
C TYR A 271 24.71 0.63 -1.78
N ILE A 272 23.63 0.24 -1.08
CA ILE A 272 23.09 1.00 0.05
C ILE A 272 23.94 0.79 1.33
N PHE A 273 24.73 -0.28 1.36
CA PHE A 273 25.64 -0.60 2.45
C PHE A 273 26.88 -1.34 1.94
N ARG A 274 28.03 -1.11 2.58
CA ARG A 274 29.31 -1.72 2.24
C ARG A 274 30.06 -2.07 3.51
N ILE A 275 30.65 -3.26 3.57
CA ILE A 275 31.59 -3.68 4.60
C ILE A 275 32.93 -3.91 3.89
N GLN A 276 33.83 -2.93 4.00
CA GLN A 276 35.07 -2.91 3.22
C GLN A 276 35.99 -4.08 3.60
N ASP A 277 36.12 -4.37 4.89
CA ASP A 277 37.00 -5.43 5.40
C ASP A 277 36.55 -6.84 4.97
N GLU A 278 35.25 -7.01 4.70
CA GLU A 278 34.67 -8.28 4.25
C GLU A 278 34.48 -8.34 2.72
N ASN A 279 34.84 -7.27 2.01
CA ASN A 279 34.54 -7.09 0.58
C ASN A 279 33.06 -7.37 0.24
N TRP A 280 32.16 -7.01 1.14
CA TRP A 280 30.72 -7.26 1.01
C TRP A 280 29.97 -5.97 0.70
N ASN A 281 29.13 -6.00 -0.34
CA ASN A 281 28.34 -4.85 -0.75
C ASN A 281 26.88 -5.27 -0.93
N TYR A 282 25.96 -4.49 -0.36
CA TYR A 282 24.53 -4.79 -0.40
C TYR A 282 23.81 -3.90 -1.40
N THR A 283 23.21 -4.53 -2.41
CA THR A 283 22.55 -3.83 -3.53
C THR A 283 21.12 -3.42 -3.19
N GLN A 284 20.69 -2.28 -3.73
CA GLN A 284 19.30 -1.82 -3.71
C GLN A 284 18.73 -1.72 -5.13
N TYR A 285 17.42 -1.95 -5.26
CA TYR A 285 16.72 -1.99 -6.54
C TYR A 285 15.47 -1.11 -6.50
N ASP A 286 15.27 -0.30 -7.54
CA ASP A 286 13.96 0.25 -7.86
C ASP A 286 13.05 -0.92 -8.29
N PHE A 287 11.88 -1.03 -7.64
CA PHE A 287 10.86 -2.02 -7.97
C PHE A 287 9.80 -1.43 -8.90
N ASP A 288 9.63 -2.00 -10.09
CA ASP A 288 8.56 -1.68 -11.04
C ASP A 288 7.22 -2.27 -10.57
N TRP A 289 6.72 -1.66 -9.49
CA TRP A 289 5.49 -2.06 -8.83
C TRP A 289 4.27 -1.96 -9.76
N LEU A 290 4.27 -1.05 -10.73
CA LEU A 290 3.13 -0.87 -11.62
C LEU A 290 3.03 -2.01 -12.62
N SER A 291 4.15 -2.40 -13.25
CA SER A 291 4.19 -3.58 -14.11
C SER A 291 3.92 -4.86 -13.32
N PHE A 292 4.43 -4.96 -12.09
CA PHE A 292 4.12 -6.07 -11.19
C PHE A 292 2.62 -6.18 -10.89
N LEU A 293 1.95 -5.07 -10.58
CA LEU A 293 0.50 -5.04 -10.36
C LEU A 293 -0.28 -5.48 -11.60
N LYS A 294 0.12 -5.02 -12.79
CA LYS A 294 -0.51 -5.43 -14.06
C LYS A 294 -0.45 -6.93 -14.33
N LYS A 295 0.54 -7.64 -13.76
CA LYS A 295 0.66 -9.10 -13.89
C LYS A 295 -0.12 -9.88 -12.82
N GLN A 296 -0.75 -9.21 -11.84
CA GLN A 296 -1.55 -9.91 -10.84
C GLN A 296 -2.81 -10.51 -11.46
N ASP A 297 -3.17 -11.73 -11.06
CA ASP A 297 -4.30 -12.45 -11.63
C ASP A 297 -5.64 -11.73 -11.45
N TYR A 298 -5.76 -10.88 -10.43
CA TYR A 298 -6.95 -10.10 -10.10
C TYR A 298 -6.95 -8.69 -10.70
N ILE A 299 -5.92 -8.28 -11.45
CA ILE A 299 -5.82 -6.95 -12.06
C ILE A 299 -5.96 -7.03 -13.58
N ALA A 300 -6.83 -6.18 -14.13
CA ALA A 300 -6.95 -5.88 -15.55
C ALA A 300 -6.51 -4.43 -15.81
N THR A 301 -6.20 -4.11 -17.06
CA THR A 301 -5.91 -2.74 -17.51
C THR A 301 -6.94 -2.35 -18.55
N ASP A 302 -7.57 -1.18 -18.42
CA ASP A 302 -8.48 -0.67 -19.43
C ASP A 302 -7.74 -0.03 -20.63
N LEU A 303 -8.51 0.47 -21.61
CA LEU A 303 -7.97 1.09 -22.83
C LEU A 303 -7.12 2.34 -22.55
N GLN A 304 -7.28 2.95 -21.39
CA GLN A 304 -6.56 4.15 -20.95
C GLN A 304 -5.34 3.82 -20.09
N GLY A 305 -5.07 2.53 -19.83
CA GLY A 305 -3.95 2.12 -18.99
C GLY A 305 -4.23 2.14 -17.49
N ILE A 306 -5.49 2.40 -17.07
CA ILE A 306 -5.89 2.45 -15.67
C ILE A 306 -6.18 1.04 -15.17
N LEU A 307 -5.73 0.74 -13.95
CA LEU A 307 -5.94 -0.58 -13.36
C LEU A 307 -7.39 -0.76 -12.93
N GLN A 308 -7.96 -1.92 -13.23
CA GLN A 308 -9.29 -2.38 -12.82
C GLN A 308 -9.18 -3.75 -12.16
N LEU A 309 -10.15 -4.11 -11.31
CA LEU A 309 -10.23 -5.47 -10.78
C LEU A 309 -10.87 -6.38 -11.81
N LYS A 310 -10.32 -7.58 -12.00
CA LYS A 310 -11.01 -8.62 -12.76
C LYS A 310 -12.21 -9.06 -11.94
N GLN A 311 -13.41 -8.81 -12.43
CA GLN A 311 -14.59 -9.44 -11.87
C GLN A 311 -14.39 -10.95 -11.98
N LYS A 312 -14.42 -11.66 -10.85
CA LYS A 312 -14.65 -13.11 -10.88
C LYS A 312 -15.96 -13.28 -11.62
N GLY A 313 -15.91 -13.79 -12.85
CA GLY A 313 -17.11 -14.11 -13.57
C GLY A 313 -17.97 -14.98 -12.67
N THR A 314 -19.15 -14.49 -12.26
CA THR A 314 -20.28 -15.40 -12.15
C THR A 314 -20.29 -16.11 -13.49
N THR A 315 -19.87 -17.37 -13.53
CA THR A 315 -20.11 -18.22 -14.69
C THR A 315 -21.61 -18.05 -14.93
N PRO A 316 -22.05 -17.40 -16.01
CA PRO A 316 -23.43 -17.54 -16.38
C PRO A 316 -23.53 -19.03 -16.63
N ASN A 317 -24.44 -19.71 -15.93
CA ASN A 317 -24.74 -21.11 -16.21
C ASN A 317 -25.39 -21.14 -17.61
N PHE A 318 -24.58 -20.92 -18.64
CA PHE A 318 -24.93 -21.24 -20.01
C PHE A 318 -24.77 -22.75 -20.06
N ASP A 319 -25.84 -23.45 -19.69
CA ASP A 319 -26.17 -24.72 -20.32
C ASP A 319 -26.16 -24.48 -21.83
N ARG A 320 -24.97 -24.55 -22.44
CA ARG A 320 -24.80 -24.59 -23.88
C ARG A 320 -25.27 -25.97 -24.30
N ASN A 321 -26.58 -26.15 -24.31
CA ASN A 321 -27.21 -27.30 -24.95
C ASN A 321 -26.85 -27.20 -26.44
N ILE A 322 -25.85 -27.99 -26.86
CA ILE A 322 -25.27 -27.98 -28.22
C ILE A 322 -26.37 -28.16 -29.29
N ASN A 323 -27.49 -28.78 -28.91
CA ASN A 323 -28.68 -28.94 -29.73
C ASN A 323 -29.33 -27.63 -30.20
N ASN A 324 -29.11 -26.51 -29.48
CA ASN A 324 -29.66 -25.20 -29.86
C ASN A 324 -28.80 -24.46 -30.91
N LEU A 325 -27.60 -24.94 -31.23
CA LEU A 325 -26.72 -24.35 -32.26
C LEU A 325 -26.98 -24.93 -33.65
N ALA A 326 -27.57 -26.13 -33.73
CA ALA A 326 -27.88 -26.82 -34.98
C ALA A 326 -28.80 -26.04 -35.96
N PRO A 327 -29.90 -25.39 -35.51
CA PRO A 327 -30.76 -24.64 -36.44
C PRO A 327 -30.14 -23.32 -36.93
N ILE A 328 -29.19 -22.74 -36.18
CA ILE A 328 -28.53 -21.47 -36.53
C ILE A 328 -27.48 -21.69 -37.63
N ALA A 329 -26.73 -22.80 -37.55
CA ALA A 329 -25.74 -23.18 -38.56
C ALA A 329 -26.36 -23.53 -39.92
N ALA A 330 -27.62 -23.99 -39.94
CA ALA A 330 -28.34 -24.33 -41.18
C ALA A 330 -28.77 -23.11 -42.00
N ILE A 331 -28.88 -21.93 -41.38
CA ILE A 331 -29.34 -20.69 -42.02
C ILE A 331 -28.16 -19.91 -42.63
N SER A 332 -26.94 -20.11 -42.11
CA SER A 332 -25.73 -19.46 -42.59
C SER A 332 -25.14 -20.20 -43.80
N LYS A 333 -25.60 -19.88 -45.02
CA LYS A 333 -24.86 -20.24 -46.24
C LYS A 333 -23.83 -19.14 -46.56
N PRO A 334 -22.52 -19.43 -46.57
CA PRO A 334 -21.52 -18.45 -46.98
C PRO A 334 -21.66 -18.15 -48.49
N PHE A 335 -21.68 -16.87 -48.85
CA PHE A 335 -21.68 -16.40 -50.24
C PHE A 335 -20.34 -16.73 -50.92
N TYR A 336 -20.28 -17.83 -51.67
CA TYR A 336 -19.24 -18.04 -52.68
C TYR A 336 -19.86 -17.87 -54.07
N GLY A 337 -19.90 -16.61 -54.52
CA GLY A 337 -20.25 -16.23 -55.89
C GLY A 337 -19.03 -15.68 -56.61
N PHE A 338 -18.03 -16.50 -56.94
CA PHE A 338 -17.01 -16.15 -57.92
C PHE A 338 -17.41 -16.73 -59.28
N SER A 339 -18.02 -15.87 -60.11
CA SER A 339 -18.14 -16.07 -61.54
C SER A 339 -16.72 -16.12 -62.16
N LYS A 340 -16.37 -17.25 -62.77
CA LYS A 340 -15.26 -17.31 -63.73
C LYS A 340 -15.69 -16.56 -64.99
N LYS A 341 -14.96 -15.52 -65.38
CA LYS A 341 -15.00 -14.96 -66.75
C LYS A 341 -13.95 -15.70 -67.59
N ASN A 342 -14.46 -16.29 -68.66
CA ASN A 342 -13.86 -16.87 -69.88
C ASN A 342 -12.39 -17.28 -69.86
#